data_AF-A0A965XLI4-F1
#
_entry.id   AF-A0A965XLI4-F1
#
_cell.length_a   1.000
_cell.length_b   1.000
_cell.length_c   1.000
_cell.angle_alpha   90.00
_cell.angle_beta   90.00
_cell.angle_gamma   90.00
#
_symmetry.space_group_name_H-M   'P 1'
#
loop_
_entity.id
_entity.type
_entity.pdbx_description
1 polymer ?
#
loop_
_entity_poly.entity_id
_entity_poly.type
_entity_poly.pdbx_seq_one_letter_code
_entity_poly.pdbx_strand_id
1 'polypeptide(L)'
;MKKKMISFALASAMAIGLFPITALADDSVTEISLMAMDFREVNSNQQGEHWNWNASAKTLTLNNFQGVVKEGVRENSAAILLPAESLLELEGDDNEITTNSYHCNGVYCDGDLFISGDGKLDINIESMNASAIYVNNGVLSMDEEAEVTIDSPRFAIYIYNLKSNKVAASVKDDAKFTFPDDLNADAIYVVTKSGVDAGSITFNYKETHDEAEDIVTLTKLEAQTVEVKPEETPEQKPEENPSEEIAENTYLISIGNKEIQKNGEVSYTSDAVPYLSNGYTMLPLRALLVLSDPNVEIKWDSPSKTATVSYNGKTVTLVAQQKTMIKDNEPTALSTAAEIKDGRLFVSLRDWMQIMEISDNQVSWDAKTKTVTLKH
;
A
#
# COMPACT_ATOMS: atom_id res chain seq x y z
N MET A 1 66.57 -66.85 19.33
CA MET A 1 65.59 -67.77 18.69
C MET A 1 64.36 -66.94 18.33
N LYS A 2 64.10 -66.65 17.04
CA LYS A 2 62.97 -67.21 16.25
C LYS A 2 61.63 -67.11 17.01
N LYS A 3 60.61 -66.33 16.62
CA LYS A 3 59.90 -66.30 15.32
C LYS A 3 58.94 -65.09 15.23
N LYS A 4 58.66 -64.71 13.98
CA LYS A 4 57.65 -63.78 13.43
C LYS A 4 56.23 -64.01 13.97
N MET A 5 55.44 -62.94 14.11
CA MET A 5 53.98 -62.88 13.82
C MET A 5 53.60 -61.38 13.57
N ILE A 6 53.20 -61.02 12.34
CA ILE A 6 51.82 -60.62 11.93
C ILE A 6 51.51 -59.16 12.34
N SER A 7 51.61 -58.16 11.44
CA SER A 7 50.68 -57.78 10.35
C SER A 7 49.47 -56.95 10.83
N PHE A 8 49.37 -55.74 10.26
CA PHE A 8 48.18 -54.94 9.97
C PHE A 8 47.05 -54.88 11.02
N ALA A 9 46.94 -53.73 11.69
CA ALA A 9 45.66 -53.18 12.16
C ALA A 9 45.66 -51.65 11.98
N LEU A 10 45.83 -51.20 10.74
CA LEU A 10 45.42 -49.88 10.29
C LEU A 10 44.13 -50.07 9.46
N ALA A 11 43.02 -50.41 10.14
CA ALA A 11 41.65 -50.41 9.60
C ALA A 11 40.66 -50.96 10.66
N SER A 12 40.56 -50.32 11.82
CA SER A 12 39.40 -50.45 12.71
C SER A 12 39.28 -49.23 13.61
N ALA A 13 39.03 -48.09 12.98
CA ALA A 13 38.41 -46.93 13.59
C ALA A 13 37.40 -46.27 12.61
N MET A 14 36.89 -47.05 11.65
CA MET A 14 35.76 -46.71 10.78
C MET A 14 34.74 -47.82 10.95
N ALA A 15 33.88 -47.69 11.96
CA ALA A 15 32.59 -48.39 12.13
C ALA A 15 32.20 -48.35 13.63
N ILE A 16 31.95 -47.16 14.16
CA ILE A 16 31.10 -47.01 15.34
C ILE A 16 30.10 -45.92 14.99
N GLY A 17 28.85 -46.33 14.76
CA GLY A 17 27.70 -45.41 14.76
C GLY A 17 27.09 -45.03 13.41
N LEU A 18 26.98 -45.95 12.45
CA LEU A 18 25.85 -45.88 11.50
C LEU A 18 24.58 -46.36 12.23
N PHE A 19 24.08 -45.52 13.15
CA PHE A 19 22.65 -45.49 13.36
C PHE A 19 22.11 -44.54 12.29
N PRO A 20 21.00 -44.84 11.60
CA PRO A 20 20.25 -43.77 10.98
C PRO A 20 19.94 -42.81 12.13
N ILE A 21 20.56 -41.62 12.09
CA ILE A 21 19.92 -40.49 12.71
C ILE A 21 18.65 -40.39 11.88
N THR A 22 17.56 -40.97 12.38
CA THR A 22 16.25 -40.43 12.08
C THR A 22 16.40 -39.00 12.56
N ALA A 23 16.75 -38.09 11.64
CA ALA A 23 16.41 -36.70 11.82
C ALA A 23 14.90 -36.78 11.93
N LEU A 24 14.40 -36.73 13.17
CA LEU A 24 13.08 -36.17 13.36
C LEU A 24 13.25 -34.81 12.68
N ALA A 25 12.56 -34.60 11.55
CA ALA A 25 12.28 -33.25 11.12
C ALA A 25 11.72 -32.60 12.37
N ASP A 26 12.48 -31.66 12.93
CA ASP A 26 11.92 -30.82 13.95
C ASP A 26 10.91 -30.01 13.17
N ASP A 27 9.64 -30.39 13.22
CA ASP A 27 8.53 -29.58 12.70
C ASP A 27 8.40 -28.27 13.52
N SER A 28 9.47 -27.85 14.21
CA SER A 28 9.57 -26.60 14.92
C SER A 28 9.59 -25.46 13.92
N VAL A 29 8.54 -24.67 13.99
CA VAL A 29 8.47 -23.36 13.36
C VAL A 29 9.74 -22.55 13.67
N THR A 30 10.37 -22.00 12.63
CA THR A 30 11.51 -21.10 12.77
C THR A 30 11.04 -19.77 13.36
N GLU A 31 11.45 -19.48 14.59
CA GLU A 31 11.20 -18.17 15.20
C GLU A 31 12.05 -17.09 14.52
N ILE A 32 11.38 -16.16 13.85
CA ILE A 32 12.03 -15.01 13.22
C ILE A 32 12.30 -13.95 14.30
N SER A 33 13.52 -13.96 14.82
CA SER A 33 13.99 -12.99 15.82
C SER A 33 14.35 -11.62 15.21
N LEU A 34 14.63 -10.62 16.06
CA LEU A 34 14.87 -9.22 15.66
C LEU A 34 15.93 -9.00 14.57
N MET A 35 16.91 -9.91 14.45
CA MET A 35 18.03 -9.79 13.50
C MET A 35 18.00 -10.86 12.41
N ALA A 36 17.01 -11.76 12.43
CA ALA A 36 16.88 -12.79 11.41
C ALA A 36 16.24 -12.21 10.15
N MET A 37 16.53 -12.80 9.00
CA MET A 37 15.84 -12.51 7.73
C MET A 37 15.84 -11.02 7.33
N ASP A 38 16.88 -10.26 7.68
CA ASP A 38 17.14 -8.92 7.12
C ASP A 38 18.37 -8.98 6.21
N PHE A 39 18.11 -8.97 4.90
CA PHE A 39 19.13 -9.15 3.86
C PHE A 39 19.59 -7.83 3.24
N ARG A 40 19.04 -6.68 3.67
CA ARG A 40 19.29 -5.38 3.03
C ARG A 40 20.76 -4.98 2.99
N GLU A 41 21.52 -5.39 4.00
CA GLU A 41 22.95 -5.10 4.16
C GLU A 41 23.83 -6.37 4.07
N VAL A 42 23.26 -7.51 3.65
CA VAL A 42 23.95 -8.81 3.63
C VAL A 42 24.68 -9.01 2.29
N ASN A 43 26.00 -8.81 2.33
CA ASN A 43 26.87 -8.85 1.15
C ASN A 43 27.58 -10.20 0.92
N SER A 44 27.22 -11.25 1.65
CA SER A 44 27.79 -12.59 1.53
C SER A 44 26.69 -13.64 1.53
N ASN A 45 26.89 -14.76 0.84
CA ASN A 45 25.94 -15.85 0.88
C ASN A 45 25.71 -16.32 2.32
N GLN A 46 24.45 -16.60 2.64
CA GLN A 46 24.03 -17.14 3.93
C GLN A 46 23.05 -18.27 3.68
N GLN A 47 22.99 -19.23 4.60
CA GLN A 47 22.02 -20.31 4.56
C GLN A 47 21.48 -20.53 5.97
N GLY A 48 20.23 -20.93 6.06
CA GLY A 48 19.63 -21.42 7.29
C GLY A 48 18.83 -22.67 7.03
N GLU A 49 17.99 -22.99 8.01
CA GLU A 49 17.03 -24.07 7.91
C GLU A 49 15.93 -23.66 6.93
N HIS A 50 15.74 -24.44 5.86
CA HIS A 50 14.72 -24.21 4.83
C HIS A 50 14.83 -22.88 4.04
N TRP A 51 15.99 -22.20 4.10
CA TRP A 51 16.23 -21.02 3.27
C TRP A 51 17.71 -20.83 2.90
N ASN A 52 17.95 -20.18 1.77
CA ASN A 52 19.28 -19.80 1.30
C ASN A 52 19.29 -18.41 0.66
N TRP A 53 20.29 -17.60 1.00
CA TRP A 53 20.53 -16.28 0.43
C TRP A 53 21.76 -16.28 -0.48
N ASN A 54 21.55 -15.98 -1.76
CA ASN A 54 22.59 -15.67 -2.71
C ASN A 54 22.77 -14.16 -2.82
N ALA A 55 23.77 -13.61 -2.14
CA ALA A 55 24.00 -12.16 -2.07
C ALA A 55 24.35 -11.55 -3.44
N SER A 56 25.02 -12.30 -4.31
CA SER A 56 25.41 -11.80 -5.63
C SER A 56 24.23 -11.69 -6.60
N ALA A 57 23.27 -12.61 -6.48
CA ALA A 57 22.04 -12.62 -7.27
C ALA A 57 20.90 -11.82 -6.62
N LYS A 58 21.06 -11.45 -5.33
CA LYS A 58 19.99 -10.91 -4.48
C LYS A 58 18.77 -11.85 -4.42
N THR A 59 19.04 -13.15 -4.34
CA THR A 59 18.00 -14.19 -4.34
C THR A 59 17.89 -14.79 -2.96
N LEU A 60 16.70 -14.72 -2.37
CA LEU A 60 16.30 -15.53 -1.22
C LEU A 60 15.47 -16.71 -1.73
N THR A 61 15.99 -17.92 -1.58
CA THR A 61 15.25 -19.15 -1.86
C THR A 61 14.63 -19.65 -0.55
N LEU A 62 13.32 -19.89 -0.55
CA LEU A 62 12.59 -20.57 0.53
C LEU A 62 12.25 -21.99 0.06
N ASN A 63 12.46 -22.99 0.90
CA ASN A 63 12.14 -24.38 0.59
C ASN A 63 11.52 -25.09 1.79
N ASN A 64 10.18 -25.13 1.82
CA ASN A 64 9.36 -25.54 2.96
C ASN A 64 9.70 -24.76 4.24
N PHE A 65 9.89 -23.44 4.09
CA PHE A 65 10.26 -22.53 5.18
C PHE A 65 9.07 -22.23 6.08
N GLN A 66 9.22 -22.44 7.39
CA GLN A 66 8.17 -22.19 8.38
C GLN A 66 8.59 -21.04 9.30
N GLY A 67 8.10 -19.83 9.07
CA GLY A 67 8.54 -18.62 9.77
C GLY A 67 7.45 -17.96 10.62
N VAL A 68 7.71 -17.75 11.92
CA VAL A 68 6.80 -16.97 12.80
C VAL A 68 7.49 -15.78 13.45
N VAL A 69 6.88 -14.60 13.30
CA VAL A 69 7.19 -13.41 14.10
C VAL A 69 6.19 -13.32 15.26
N LYS A 70 6.68 -13.52 16.49
CA LYS A 70 5.87 -13.44 17.71
C LYS A 70 5.47 -12.00 18.07
N GLU A 71 4.42 -11.88 18.87
CA GLU A 71 3.99 -10.60 19.46
C GLU A 71 5.17 -9.86 20.13
N GLY A 72 5.26 -8.54 19.88
CA GLY A 72 6.32 -7.68 20.42
C GLY A 72 7.70 -7.86 19.76
N VAL A 73 7.83 -8.75 18.77
CA VAL A 73 9.06 -8.94 17.98
C VAL A 73 8.91 -8.20 16.65
N ARG A 74 9.92 -7.40 16.26
CA ARG A 74 9.94 -6.69 14.96
C ARG A 74 8.72 -5.80 14.70
N GLU A 75 8.21 -5.14 15.73
CA GLU A 75 7.16 -4.14 15.54
C GLU A 75 7.60 -3.03 14.58
N ASN A 76 6.69 -2.56 13.73
CA ASN A 76 6.97 -1.55 12.68
C ASN A 76 8.06 -1.99 11.69
N SER A 77 8.12 -3.29 11.36
CA SER A 77 9.12 -3.88 10.47
C SER A 77 8.48 -4.92 9.53
N ALA A 78 9.21 -5.98 9.18
CA ALA A 78 8.69 -7.11 8.39
C ALA A 78 9.36 -8.43 8.81
N ALA A 79 8.72 -9.57 8.51
CA ALA A 79 9.29 -10.89 8.74
C ALA A 79 10.49 -11.18 7.82
N ILE A 80 10.46 -10.68 6.59
CA ILE A 80 11.59 -10.73 5.66
C ILE A 80 11.85 -9.32 5.13
N LEU A 81 13.10 -8.85 5.20
CA LEU A 81 13.52 -7.59 4.56
C LEU A 81 14.54 -7.87 3.47
N LEU A 82 14.20 -7.43 2.26
CA LEU A 82 14.99 -7.63 1.06
C LEU A 82 15.53 -6.30 0.52
N PRO A 83 16.77 -6.27 -0.01
CA PRO A 83 17.29 -5.10 -0.70
C PRO A 83 16.56 -4.88 -2.04
N ALA A 84 16.80 -3.72 -2.66
CA ALA A 84 16.28 -3.41 -3.99
C ALA A 84 16.62 -4.51 -5.03
N GLU A 85 15.67 -4.82 -5.91
CA GLU A 85 15.85 -5.75 -7.04
C GLU A 85 16.09 -7.19 -6.57
N SER A 86 15.36 -7.63 -5.54
CA SER A 86 15.50 -8.98 -5.01
C SER A 86 14.54 -9.97 -5.65
N LEU A 87 15.00 -11.21 -5.78
CA LEU A 87 14.18 -12.37 -6.11
C LEU A 87 13.86 -13.16 -4.83
N LEU A 88 12.58 -13.39 -4.58
CA LEU A 88 12.09 -14.41 -3.66
C LEU A 88 11.74 -15.64 -4.49
N GLU A 89 12.60 -16.65 -4.45
CA GLU A 89 12.43 -17.91 -5.15
C GLU A 89 11.73 -18.91 -4.21
N LEU A 90 10.58 -19.43 -4.64
CA LEU A 90 9.78 -20.37 -3.87
C LEU A 90 10.01 -21.78 -4.40
N GLU A 91 10.48 -22.66 -3.53
CA GLU A 91 10.55 -24.10 -3.76
C GLU A 91 9.68 -24.81 -2.71
N GLY A 92 9.10 -25.95 -3.09
CA GLY A 92 8.28 -26.75 -2.18
C GLY A 92 6.91 -26.12 -1.88
N ASP A 93 6.01 -26.94 -1.36
CA ASP A 93 4.58 -26.59 -1.23
C ASP A 93 4.21 -26.06 0.16
N ASP A 94 5.17 -26.00 1.10
CA ASP A 94 4.90 -25.73 2.52
C ASP A 94 5.78 -24.60 3.07
N ASN A 95 5.82 -23.46 2.36
CA ASN A 95 6.40 -22.24 2.92
C ASN A 95 5.30 -21.42 3.61
N GLU A 96 5.54 -20.99 4.84
CA GLU A 96 4.61 -20.17 5.62
C GLU A 96 5.35 -19.01 6.32
N ILE A 97 4.74 -17.83 6.30
CA ILE A 97 5.14 -16.66 7.09
C ILE A 97 3.94 -16.19 7.90
N THR A 98 4.03 -16.27 9.22
CA THR A 98 2.99 -15.78 10.12
C THR A 98 3.53 -14.63 10.98
N THR A 99 2.83 -13.48 10.99
CA THR A 99 3.20 -12.31 11.78
C THR A 99 2.13 -11.95 12.81
N ASN A 100 2.47 -12.16 14.09
CA ASN A 100 1.60 -11.88 15.24
C ASN A 100 1.92 -10.53 15.91
N SER A 101 2.77 -9.71 15.27
CA SER A 101 3.35 -8.51 15.87
C SER A 101 2.78 -7.22 15.29
N TYR A 102 2.75 -6.17 16.09
CA TYR A 102 2.17 -4.89 15.70
C TYR A 102 2.91 -4.27 14.51
N HIS A 103 2.18 -3.97 13.44
CA HIS A 103 2.72 -3.32 12.24
C HIS A 103 3.95 -4.07 11.66
N CYS A 104 3.95 -5.40 11.73
CA CYS A 104 4.97 -6.23 11.10
C CYS A 104 4.43 -6.78 9.78
N ASN A 105 5.01 -6.37 8.66
CA ASN A 105 4.66 -6.90 7.33
C ASN A 105 5.19 -8.33 7.16
N GLY A 106 4.66 -9.08 6.20
CA GLY A 106 5.23 -10.40 5.83
C GLY A 106 6.58 -10.22 5.15
N VAL A 107 6.56 -9.77 3.89
CA VAL A 107 7.75 -9.51 3.08
C VAL A 107 7.84 -8.02 2.78
N TYR A 108 9.01 -7.42 3.03
CA TYR A 108 9.33 -6.05 2.65
C TYR A 108 10.50 -6.02 1.66
N CYS A 109 10.41 -5.20 0.61
CA CYS A 109 11.49 -4.99 -0.35
C CYS A 109 11.81 -3.50 -0.56
N ASP A 110 13.11 -3.14 -0.54
CA ASP A 110 13.62 -1.79 -0.84
C ASP A 110 13.77 -1.52 -2.36
N GLY A 111 12.80 -1.90 -3.19
CA GLY A 111 12.83 -1.66 -4.63
C GLY A 111 11.97 -2.68 -5.36
N ASP A 112 12.33 -3.03 -6.59
CA ASP A 112 11.59 -4.05 -7.33
C ASP A 112 11.69 -5.40 -6.61
N LEU A 113 10.55 -6.09 -6.48
CA LEU A 113 10.44 -7.43 -5.91
C LEU A 113 9.95 -8.39 -6.99
N PHE A 114 10.70 -9.48 -7.17
CA PHE A 114 10.34 -10.59 -8.03
C PHE A 114 10.01 -11.80 -7.16
N ILE A 115 8.93 -12.51 -7.47
CA ILE A 115 8.57 -13.80 -6.87
C ILE A 115 8.51 -14.82 -8.01
N SER A 116 9.16 -15.97 -7.86
CA SER A 116 9.28 -16.99 -8.92
C SER A 116 9.48 -18.37 -8.32
N GLY A 117 9.62 -19.39 -9.18
CA GLY A 117 9.76 -20.79 -8.79
C GLY A 117 8.48 -21.61 -8.99
N ASP A 118 8.51 -22.84 -8.49
CA ASP A 118 7.41 -23.82 -8.55
C ASP A 118 6.75 -24.08 -7.19
N GLY A 119 7.17 -23.34 -6.16
CA GLY A 119 6.69 -23.49 -4.79
C GLY A 119 5.53 -22.60 -4.40
N LYS A 120 5.05 -22.82 -3.18
CA LYS A 120 3.91 -22.10 -2.57
C LYS A 120 4.34 -21.36 -1.32
N LEU A 121 3.73 -20.21 -1.08
CA LEU A 121 3.93 -19.41 0.12
C LEU A 121 2.61 -18.93 0.70
N ASP A 122 2.33 -19.30 1.93
CA ASP A 122 1.22 -18.77 2.72
C ASP A 122 1.73 -17.63 3.62
N ILE A 123 1.05 -16.48 3.60
CA ILE A 123 1.38 -15.32 4.44
C ILE A 123 0.18 -14.94 5.30
N ASN A 124 0.31 -15.09 6.62
CA ASN A 124 -0.74 -14.77 7.58
C ASN A 124 -0.35 -13.55 8.42
N ILE A 125 -1.17 -12.49 8.36
CA ILE A 125 -0.92 -11.21 9.02
C ILE A 125 -2.01 -10.94 10.06
N GLU A 126 -1.63 -10.76 11.32
CA GLU A 126 -2.61 -10.41 12.38
C GLU A 126 -2.88 -8.91 12.48
N SER A 127 -1.92 -8.06 12.07
CA SER A 127 -2.00 -6.62 12.33
C SER A 127 -2.72 -5.84 11.22
N MET A 128 -3.79 -5.12 11.58
CA MET A 128 -4.52 -4.18 10.69
C MET A 128 -3.68 -3.04 10.09
N ASN A 129 -2.49 -2.80 10.64
CA ASN A 129 -1.56 -1.78 10.16
C ASN A 129 -0.44 -2.35 9.29
N ALA A 130 -0.42 -3.66 9.05
CA ALA A 130 0.58 -4.33 8.23
C ALA A 130 -0.02 -4.80 6.88
N SER A 131 0.86 -5.21 5.99
CA SER A 131 0.55 -5.82 4.70
C SER A 131 1.35 -7.12 4.55
N ALA A 132 0.82 -8.07 3.79
CA ALA A 132 1.55 -9.32 3.53
C ALA A 132 2.79 -9.05 2.67
N ILE A 133 2.65 -8.25 1.62
CA ILE A 133 3.77 -7.83 0.75
C ILE A 133 3.85 -6.31 0.73
N TYR A 134 4.99 -5.76 1.16
CA TYR A 134 5.30 -4.34 1.11
C TYR A 134 6.46 -4.08 0.14
N VAL A 135 6.20 -3.32 -0.93
CA VAL A 135 7.22 -2.91 -1.89
C VAL A 135 7.47 -1.42 -1.76
N ASN A 136 8.63 -1.04 -1.25
CA ASN A 136 9.03 0.36 -1.21
C ASN A 136 9.75 0.73 -2.50
N ASN A 137 9.24 1.72 -3.21
CA ASN A 137 9.99 2.41 -4.25
C ASN A 137 10.35 1.49 -5.45
N GLY A 138 9.50 0.51 -5.73
CA GLY A 138 9.62 -0.43 -6.84
C GLY A 138 8.27 -1.00 -7.27
N VAL A 139 8.33 -2.05 -8.08
CA VAL A 139 7.16 -2.81 -8.57
C VAL A 139 7.20 -4.26 -8.10
N LEU A 140 6.04 -4.92 -8.11
CA LEU A 140 5.90 -6.36 -7.84
C LEU A 140 5.74 -7.13 -9.15
N SER A 141 6.50 -8.21 -9.33
CA SER A 141 6.29 -9.16 -10.42
C SER A 141 6.31 -10.59 -9.89
N MET A 142 5.38 -11.41 -10.37
CA MET A 142 5.36 -12.85 -10.11
C MET A 142 5.27 -13.64 -11.42
N ASP A 143 6.03 -14.73 -11.54
CA ASP A 143 6.12 -15.58 -12.74
C ASP A 143 6.39 -17.05 -12.41
N GLU A 144 6.62 -17.87 -13.45
CA GLU A 144 6.71 -19.34 -13.37
C GLU A 144 5.42 -20.00 -12.82
N GLU A 145 5.53 -20.89 -11.84
CA GLU A 145 4.41 -21.62 -11.23
C GLU A 145 4.17 -21.19 -9.76
N ALA A 146 4.80 -20.08 -9.34
CA ALA A 146 4.77 -19.63 -7.96
C ALA A 146 3.34 -19.32 -7.47
N GLU A 147 3.00 -19.83 -6.29
CA GLU A 147 1.70 -19.61 -5.66
C GLU A 147 1.87 -18.83 -4.35
N VAL A 148 1.11 -17.76 -4.16
CA VAL A 148 1.11 -17.00 -2.91
C VAL A 148 -0.32 -16.85 -2.39
N THR A 149 -0.59 -17.42 -1.23
CA THR A 149 -1.86 -17.24 -0.49
C THR A 149 -1.65 -16.23 0.62
N ILE A 150 -2.59 -15.31 0.78
CA ILE A 150 -2.49 -14.25 1.79
C ILE A 150 -3.76 -14.27 2.64
N ASP A 151 -3.57 -14.34 3.96
CA ASP A 151 -4.59 -13.97 4.95
C ASP A 151 -4.13 -12.69 5.64
N SER A 152 -4.91 -11.61 5.49
CA SER A 152 -4.55 -10.28 5.99
C SER A 152 -5.81 -9.49 6.31
N PRO A 153 -5.83 -8.68 7.37
CA PRO A 153 -7.00 -7.91 7.77
C PRO A 153 -7.21 -6.62 6.97
N ARG A 154 -6.31 -6.26 6.04
CA ARG A 154 -6.43 -4.98 5.30
C ARG A 154 -5.79 -4.97 3.92
N PHE A 155 -4.50 -5.22 3.82
CA PHE A 155 -3.76 -5.10 2.56
C PHE A 155 -3.04 -6.41 2.29
N ALA A 156 -3.33 -7.01 1.13
CA ALA A 156 -2.53 -8.10 0.62
C ALA A 156 -1.19 -7.56 0.08
N ILE A 157 -1.25 -6.53 -0.76
CA ILE A 157 -0.08 -5.92 -1.39
C ILE A 157 -0.10 -4.40 -1.15
N TYR A 158 1.00 -3.85 -0.64
CA TYR A 158 1.21 -2.42 -0.44
C TYR A 158 2.44 -1.95 -1.21
N ILE A 159 2.24 -1.10 -2.23
CA ILE A 159 3.33 -0.54 -3.03
C ILE A 159 3.48 0.93 -2.66
N TYR A 160 4.57 1.29 -1.99
CA TYR A 160 4.83 2.65 -1.54
C TYR A 160 5.77 3.40 -2.48
N ASN A 161 5.56 4.71 -2.63
CA ASN A 161 6.48 5.61 -3.32
C ASN A 161 6.84 5.16 -4.75
N LEU A 162 5.86 4.65 -5.51
CA LEU A 162 6.05 4.21 -6.89
C LEU A 162 6.56 5.37 -7.77
N LYS A 163 7.76 5.22 -8.32
CA LYS A 163 8.55 6.31 -8.95
C LYS A 163 8.16 6.67 -10.38
N SER A 164 7.32 5.88 -11.05
CA SER A 164 7.07 6.01 -12.48
C SER A 164 5.69 5.48 -12.89
N ASN A 165 5.25 5.90 -14.07
CA ASN A 165 4.02 5.50 -14.78
C ASN A 165 4.06 4.04 -15.28
N LYS A 166 4.56 3.12 -14.44
CA LYS A 166 4.80 1.72 -14.78
C LYS A 166 3.62 0.85 -14.35
N VAL A 167 3.66 -0.39 -14.81
CA VAL A 167 2.88 -1.49 -14.24
C VAL A 167 3.31 -1.69 -12.79
N ALA A 168 2.43 -1.48 -11.82
CA ALA A 168 2.74 -1.59 -10.39
C ALA A 168 2.87 -3.05 -9.92
N ALA A 169 1.96 -3.91 -10.39
CA ALA A 169 1.99 -5.34 -10.14
C ALA A 169 1.74 -6.12 -11.44
N SER A 170 2.50 -7.21 -11.65
CA SER A 170 2.30 -8.11 -12.78
C SER A 170 2.34 -9.57 -12.36
N VAL A 171 1.40 -10.37 -12.88
CA VAL A 171 1.39 -11.82 -12.78
C VAL A 171 1.61 -12.40 -14.19
N LYS A 172 2.54 -13.34 -14.32
CA LYS A 172 2.91 -13.98 -15.59
C LYS A 172 2.86 -15.50 -15.45
N ASP A 173 3.04 -16.18 -16.58
CA ASP A 173 3.05 -17.63 -16.67
C ASP A 173 1.86 -18.27 -15.94
N ASP A 174 2.09 -19.27 -15.09
CA ASP A 174 1.05 -19.99 -14.35
C ASP A 174 0.98 -19.55 -12.87
N ALA A 175 1.68 -18.47 -12.53
CA ALA A 175 1.76 -17.96 -11.17
C ALA A 175 0.43 -17.36 -10.69
N LYS A 176 0.17 -17.41 -9.38
CA LYS A 176 -1.11 -16.97 -8.80
C LYS A 176 -1.03 -16.35 -7.40
N PHE A 177 -1.71 -15.22 -7.20
CA PHE A 177 -2.01 -14.70 -5.86
C PHE A 177 -3.44 -15.06 -5.47
N THR A 178 -3.66 -15.48 -4.22
CA THR A 178 -4.99 -15.72 -3.66
C THR A 178 -5.14 -14.98 -2.34
N PHE A 179 -6.26 -14.30 -2.13
CA PHE A 179 -6.59 -13.64 -0.86
C PHE A 179 -8.10 -13.57 -0.63
N PRO A 180 -8.56 -13.38 0.62
CA PRO A 180 -9.98 -13.21 0.95
C PRO A 180 -10.65 -12.08 0.16
N ASP A 181 -11.89 -12.31 -0.28
CA ASP A 181 -12.69 -11.33 -1.02
C ASP A 181 -13.16 -10.15 -0.13
N ASP A 182 -13.17 -10.33 1.19
CA ASP A 182 -13.52 -9.26 2.13
C ASP A 182 -12.47 -8.12 2.20
N LEU A 183 -11.27 -8.33 1.65
CA LEU A 183 -10.30 -7.26 1.39
C LEU A 183 -10.79 -6.25 0.33
N ASN A 184 -11.73 -6.66 -0.52
CA ASN A 184 -12.40 -5.83 -1.52
C ASN A 184 -11.41 -5.04 -2.41
N ALA A 185 -11.84 -3.90 -2.97
CA ALA A 185 -11.06 -3.03 -3.86
C ALA A 185 -9.74 -2.48 -3.27
N ASP A 186 -9.50 -2.65 -1.96
CA ASP A 186 -8.32 -2.16 -1.26
C ASP A 186 -7.21 -3.22 -1.13
N ALA A 187 -7.41 -4.46 -1.59
CA ALA A 187 -6.44 -5.55 -1.44
C ALA A 187 -5.03 -5.21 -1.97
N ILE A 188 -4.95 -4.44 -3.06
CA ILE A 188 -3.70 -3.86 -3.58
C ILE A 188 -3.74 -2.35 -3.43
N TYR A 189 -2.91 -1.81 -2.53
CA TYR A 189 -2.82 -0.38 -2.28
C TYR A 189 -1.52 0.21 -2.85
N VAL A 190 -1.64 1.19 -3.74
CA VAL A 190 -0.49 1.85 -4.38
C VAL A 190 -0.42 3.32 -4.00
N VAL A 191 0.69 3.71 -3.38
CA VAL A 191 1.07 5.11 -3.15
C VAL A 191 2.13 5.50 -4.15
N THR A 192 1.84 6.49 -4.99
CA THR A 192 2.82 6.99 -5.95
C THR A 192 3.75 8.03 -5.34
N LYS A 193 4.96 8.12 -5.90
CA LYS A 193 5.87 9.20 -5.58
C LYS A 193 5.29 10.52 -6.07
N SER A 194 5.56 11.60 -5.33
CA SER A 194 5.20 12.95 -5.77
C SER A 194 5.65 13.22 -7.21
N GLY A 195 4.70 13.63 -8.06
CA GLY A 195 4.92 13.90 -9.49
C GLY A 195 4.59 12.72 -10.42
N VAL A 196 4.22 11.55 -9.88
CA VAL A 196 3.71 10.42 -10.67
C VAL A 196 2.19 10.49 -10.68
N ASP A 197 1.63 10.50 -11.88
CA ASP A 197 0.19 10.43 -12.11
C ASP A 197 -0.33 9.05 -11.68
N ALA A 198 -1.19 9.02 -10.67
CA ALA A 198 -1.80 7.78 -10.18
C ALA A 198 -2.67 7.09 -11.25
N GLY A 199 -3.32 7.86 -12.15
CA GLY A 199 -4.11 7.32 -13.24
C GLY A 199 -3.28 6.70 -14.37
N SER A 200 -1.97 6.92 -14.37
CA SER A 200 -1.03 6.29 -15.30
C SER A 200 -0.52 4.94 -14.81
N ILE A 201 -0.84 4.55 -13.58
CA ILE A 201 -0.45 3.27 -13.00
C ILE A 201 -1.35 2.19 -13.58
N THR A 202 -0.72 1.11 -14.04
CA THR A 202 -1.42 -0.04 -14.60
C THR A 202 -1.11 -1.30 -13.79
N PHE A 203 -1.95 -2.30 -13.99
CA PHE A 203 -1.81 -3.61 -13.39
C PHE A 203 -1.89 -4.65 -14.51
N ASN A 204 -1.01 -5.65 -14.45
CA ASN A 204 -0.95 -6.70 -15.47
C ASN A 204 -1.27 -8.05 -14.84
N TYR A 205 -2.54 -8.21 -14.48
CA TYR A 205 -3.11 -9.47 -14.00
C TYR A 205 -4.59 -9.52 -14.41
N LYS A 206 -5.14 -10.73 -14.40
CA LYS A 206 -6.56 -11.00 -14.45
C LYS A 206 -7.03 -11.32 -13.05
N GLU A 207 -8.07 -10.63 -12.61
CA GLU A 207 -8.74 -10.88 -11.32
C GLU A 207 -9.96 -11.78 -11.54
N THR A 208 -10.14 -12.78 -10.68
CA THR A 208 -11.31 -13.65 -10.65
C THR A 208 -11.80 -13.81 -9.22
N HIS A 209 -13.12 -13.80 -9.06
CA HIS A 209 -13.81 -13.91 -7.78
C HIS A 209 -14.50 -15.26 -7.69
N ASP A 210 -14.30 -15.99 -6.60
CA ASP A 210 -15.05 -17.19 -6.25
C ASP A 210 -15.94 -16.90 -5.04
N GLU A 211 -17.20 -16.53 -5.32
CA GLU A 211 -18.21 -16.19 -4.30
C GLU A 211 -18.58 -17.37 -3.38
N ALA A 212 -18.26 -18.61 -3.75
CA ALA A 212 -18.57 -19.77 -2.90
C ALA A 212 -17.51 -19.98 -1.81
N GLU A 213 -16.27 -19.60 -2.10
CA GLU A 213 -15.11 -19.76 -1.21
C GLU A 213 -14.67 -18.42 -0.59
N ASP A 214 -15.35 -17.30 -0.92
CA ASP A 214 -15.03 -15.93 -0.49
C ASP A 214 -13.56 -15.56 -0.78
N ILE A 215 -13.05 -15.91 -1.97
CA ILE A 215 -11.67 -15.64 -2.39
C ILE A 215 -11.57 -14.89 -3.72
N VAL A 216 -10.53 -14.07 -3.84
CA VAL A 216 -10.06 -13.44 -5.06
C VAL A 216 -8.76 -14.09 -5.49
N THR A 217 -8.61 -14.33 -6.80
CA THR A 217 -7.38 -14.85 -7.41
C THR A 217 -6.88 -13.92 -8.50
N LEU A 218 -5.58 -13.59 -8.46
CA LEU A 218 -4.88 -12.86 -9.51
C LEU A 218 -4.03 -13.84 -10.32
N THR A 219 -4.27 -13.88 -11.62
CA THR A 219 -3.56 -14.74 -12.59
C THR A 219 -3.02 -13.91 -13.75
N LYS A 220 -2.28 -14.54 -14.66
CA LYS A 220 -1.81 -13.89 -15.88
C LYS A 220 -2.94 -13.26 -16.70
N LEU A 221 -2.73 -12.03 -17.14
CA LEU A 221 -3.60 -11.38 -18.11
C LEU A 221 -3.33 -11.95 -19.52
N GLU A 222 -4.30 -12.67 -20.08
CA GLU A 222 -4.19 -13.20 -21.45
C GLU A 222 -4.21 -12.07 -22.49
N ALA A 223 -3.33 -12.16 -23.48
CA ALA A 223 -3.30 -11.20 -24.58
C ALA A 223 -4.58 -11.32 -25.41
N GLN A 224 -5.35 -10.23 -25.52
CA GLN A 224 -6.52 -10.21 -26.41
C GLN A 224 -6.06 -10.38 -27.87
N THR A 225 -6.34 -11.53 -28.45
CA THR A 225 -6.31 -11.70 -29.91
C THR A 225 -7.47 -10.91 -30.50
N VAL A 226 -7.17 -9.76 -31.11
CA VAL A 226 -8.15 -8.93 -31.80
C VAL A 226 -8.61 -9.63 -33.09
N GLU A 227 -9.74 -10.35 -33.04
CA GLU A 227 -10.51 -10.65 -34.25
C GLU A 227 -11.33 -9.40 -34.62
N VAL A 228 -10.95 -8.75 -35.72
CA VAL A 228 -11.69 -7.61 -36.28
C VAL A 228 -13.00 -8.11 -36.90
N LYS A 229 -14.14 -7.67 -36.37
CA LYS A 229 -15.45 -7.78 -37.03
C LYS A 229 -16.15 -6.40 -37.06
N PRO A 230 -16.85 -6.03 -38.14
CA PRO A 230 -17.20 -4.63 -38.41
C PRO A 230 -18.35 -4.10 -37.53
N GLU A 231 -18.24 -2.81 -37.28
CA GLU A 231 -19.10 -1.87 -36.56
C GLU A 231 -20.58 -1.88 -37.03
N GLU A 232 -21.54 -1.96 -36.10
CA GLU A 232 -22.93 -1.53 -36.31
C GLU A 232 -23.40 -0.59 -35.17
N THR A 233 -24.00 0.53 -35.57
CA THR A 233 -24.55 1.67 -34.80
C THR A 233 -25.91 1.36 -34.13
N PRO A 234 -26.49 2.22 -33.26
CA PRO A 234 -26.94 1.86 -31.91
C PRO A 234 -28.47 1.85 -31.70
N GLU A 235 -28.93 1.11 -30.69
CA GLU A 235 -30.28 1.26 -30.11
C GLU A 235 -30.22 1.46 -28.58
N GLN A 236 -31.08 2.35 -28.08
CA GLN A 236 -31.13 2.83 -26.69
C GLN A 236 -32.23 2.16 -25.84
N LYS A 237 -31.86 1.97 -24.55
CA LYS A 237 -32.63 2.03 -23.28
C LYS A 237 -33.58 0.86 -22.90
N PRO A 238 -33.97 0.72 -21.61
CA PRO A 238 -33.44 1.26 -20.33
C PRO A 238 -33.29 0.20 -19.20
N GLU A 239 -32.32 0.31 -18.29
CA GLU A 239 -32.40 -0.41 -17.00
C GLU A 239 -32.01 0.47 -15.80
N GLU A 240 -32.74 0.24 -14.71
CA GLU A 240 -32.94 1.09 -13.54
C GLU A 240 -31.80 0.97 -12.52
N ASN A 241 -31.40 2.11 -11.94
CA ASN A 241 -30.54 2.17 -10.75
C ASN A 241 -31.29 1.63 -9.52
N PRO A 242 -30.70 0.73 -8.72
CA PRO A 242 -30.90 0.75 -7.28
C PRO A 242 -30.08 1.93 -6.71
N SER A 243 -30.76 2.83 -6.01
CA SER A 243 -30.12 3.91 -5.26
C SER A 243 -29.28 3.34 -4.12
N GLU A 244 -27.97 3.51 -4.17
CA GLU A 244 -27.10 3.35 -3.01
C GLU A 244 -27.38 4.48 -2.00
N GLU A 245 -27.65 4.09 -0.76
CA GLU A 245 -27.84 5.00 0.37
C GLU A 245 -26.48 5.59 0.75
N ILE A 246 -26.24 6.86 0.38
CA ILE A 246 -24.97 7.55 0.65
C ILE A 246 -24.86 7.82 2.15
N ALA A 247 -23.90 7.18 2.82
CA ALA A 247 -23.61 7.46 4.23
C ALA A 247 -23.11 8.92 4.41
N GLU A 248 -23.86 9.73 5.15
CA GLU A 248 -23.55 11.15 5.43
C GLU A 248 -22.35 11.26 6.39
N ASN A 249 -21.26 11.87 5.94
CA ASN A 249 -20.06 12.10 6.75
C ASN A 249 -20.12 13.45 7.47
N THR A 250 -19.73 13.50 8.74
CA THR A 250 -19.64 14.75 9.52
C THR A 250 -18.19 15.12 9.79
N TYR A 251 -17.79 16.32 9.39
CA TYR A 251 -16.46 16.88 9.63
C TYR A 251 -16.52 18.00 10.69
N LEU A 252 -15.61 17.96 11.66
CA LEU A 252 -15.47 18.99 12.70
C LEU A 252 -14.13 19.72 12.58
N ILE A 253 -14.20 21.03 12.38
CA ILE A 253 -13.03 21.91 12.25
C ILE A 253 -13.07 22.95 13.38
N SER A 254 -12.16 22.83 14.34
CA SER A 254 -12.08 23.75 15.49
C SER A 254 -11.04 24.85 15.27
N ILE A 255 -11.44 26.10 15.50
CA ILE A 255 -10.51 27.24 15.46
C ILE A 255 -9.42 27.06 16.51
N GLY A 256 -8.16 27.19 16.09
CA GLY A 256 -7.02 27.00 16.98
C GLY A 256 -6.49 25.56 17.04
N ASN A 257 -7.14 24.58 16.40
CA ASN A 257 -6.70 23.19 16.34
C ASN A 257 -6.30 22.79 14.91
N LYS A 258 -5.24 21.98 14.78
CA LYS A 258 -4.77 21.42 13.50
C LYS A 258 -5.52 20.16 13.10
N GLU A 259 -6.08 19.44 14.06
CA GLU A 259 -6.81 18.20 13.83
C GLU A 259 -8.21 18.50 13.29
N ILE A 260 -8.57 17.76 12.24
CA ILE A 260 -9.91 17.75 11.66
C ILE A 260 -10.46 16.36 11.86
N GLN A 261 -11.64 16.28 12.47
CA GLN A 261 -12.28 15.00 12.75
C GLN A 261 -13.28 14.65 11.65
N LYS A 262 -13.33 13.38 11.29
CA LYS A 262 -14.39 12.77 10.46
C LYS A 262 -15.12 11.76 11.35
N ASN A 263 -16.43 11.92 11.50
CA ASN A 263 -17.28 11.03 12.30
C ASN A 263 -16.80 10.81 13.75
N GLY A 264 -16.17 11.83 14.36
CA GLY A 264 -15.69 11.80 15.75
C GLY A 264 -14.25 11.34 15.94
N GLU A 265 -13.56 10.89 14.88
CA GLU A 265 -12.15 10.48 14.91
C GLU A 265 -11.26 11.44 14.13
N VAL A 266 -10.01 11.61 14.55
CA VAL A 266 -9.04 12.47 13.84
C VAL A 266 -8.73 11.85 12.48
N SER A 267 -9.19 12.48 11.41
CA SER A 267 -9.05 11.99 10.03
C SER A 267 -7.94 12.70 9.28
N TYR A 268 -7.64 13.95 9.63
CA TYR A 268 -6.60 14.72 8.99
C TYR A 268 -5.97 15.71 9.97
N THR A 269 -4.64 15.83 9.93
CA THR A 269 -3.90 16.86 10.67
C THR A 269 -3.37 17.90 9.69
N SER A 270 -3.98 19.09 9.72
CA SER A 270 -3.57 20.24 8.92
C SER A 270 -2.20 20.74 9.37
N ASP A 271 -1.37 21.16 8.41
CA ASP A 271 -0.08 21.77 8.71
C ASP A 271 -0.20 23.22 9.23
N ALA A 272 -1.35 23.86 9.01
CA ALA A 272 -1.69 25.20 9.47
C ALA A 272 -2.97 25.26 10.31
N VAL A 273 -3.05 26.23 11.21
CA VAL A 273 -4.14 26.36 12.19
C VAL A 273 -5.24 27.28 11.65
N PRO A 274 -6.51 26.84 11.56
CA PRO A 274 -7.66 27.70 11.33
C PRO A 274 -7.74 28.85 12.35
N TYR A 275 -8.06 30.06 11.89
CA TYR A 275 -8.14 31.24 12.76
C TYR A 275 -9.31 32.16 12.41
N LEU A 276 -9.64 33.06 13.33
CA LEU A 276 -10.61 34.13 13.08
C LEU A 276 -9.88 35.41 12.66
N SER A 277 -10.36 36.05 11.60
CA SER A 277 -9.84 37.34 11.13
C SER A 277 -10.98 38.20 10.59
N ASN A 278 -11.14 39.42 11.11
CA ASN A 278 -12.15 40.39 10.66
C ASN A 278 -13.58 39.82 10.53
N GLY A 279 -13.97 38.92 11.43
CA GLY A 279 -15.30 38.29 11.43
C GLY A 279 -15.42 37.04 10.53
N TYR A 280 -14.35 36.61 9.88
CA TYR A 280 -14.30 35.40 9.05
C TYR A 280 -13.52 34.27 9.71
N THR A 281 -14.02 33.05 9.56
CA THR A 281 -13.27 31.81 9.80
C THR A 281 -12.36 31.56 8.60
N MET A 282 -11.06 31.70 8.82
CA MET A 282 -10.00 31.49 7.83
C MET A 282 -9.47 30.07 7.95
N LEU A 283 -9.47 29.35 6.83
CA LEU A 283 -9.13 27.94 6.76
C LEU A 283 -8.00 27.70 5.75
N PRO A 284 -7.02 26.83 6.05
CA PRO A 284 -5.96 26.50 5.10
C PRO A 284 -6.56 25.83 3.87
N LEU A 285 -6.35 26.40 2.68
CA LEU A 285 -6.97 25.94 1.43
C LEU A 285 -6.71 24.45 1.20
N ARG A 286 -5.49 23.97 1.46
CA ARG A 286 -5.11 22.57 1.28
C ARG A 286 -5.87 21.62 2.21
N ALA A 287 -5.98 21.97 3.49
CA ALA A 287 -6.67 21.14 4.47
C ALA A 287 -8.11 20.91 4.06
N LEU A 288 -8.74 21.96 3.54
CA LEU A 288 -10.13 21.92 3.11
C LEU A 288 -10.37 21.07 1.86
N LEU A 289 -9.42 21.08 0.93
CA LEU A 289 -9.55 20.29 -0.29
C LEU A 289 -9.30 18.81 -0.01
N VAL A 290 -8.32 18.48 0.85
CA VAL A 290 -8.00 17.10 1.24
C VAL A 290 -9.16 16.39 1.97
N LEU A 291 -10.03 17.15 2.66
CA LEU A 291 -11.24 16.57 3.29
C LEU A 291 -12.30 16.15 2.27
N SER A 292 -12.38 16.86 1.14
CA SER A 292 -13.39 16.60 0.11
C SER A 292 -12.88 15.61 -0.94
N ASP A 293 -11.59 15.66 -1.25
CA ASP A 293 -10.89 14.73 -2.12
C ASP A 293 -9.40 14.73 -1.69
N PRO A 294 -8.90 13.64 -1.07
CA PRO A 294 -7.49 13.59 -0.65
C PRO A 294 -6.52 13.70 -1.83
N ASN A 295 -6.99 13.52 -3.06
CA ASN A 295 -6.22 13.55 -4.31
C ASN A 295 -6.37 14.85 -5.10
N VAL A 296 -7.11 15.83 -4.57
CA VAL A 296 -7.33 17.13 -5.20
C VAL A 296 -6.01 17.81 -5.62
N GLU A 297 -5.91 18.15 -6.89
CA GLU A 297 -4.70 18.79 -7.43
C GLU A 297 -4.69 20.28 -7.07
N ILE A 298 -3.62 20.71 -6.39
CA ILE A 298 -3.34 22.12 -6.09
C ILE A 298 -1.99 22.49 -6.69
N LYS A 299 -2.01 23.21 -7.81
CA LYS A 299 -0.80 23.80 -8.40
C LYS A 299 -0.51 25.11 -7.72
N TRP A 300 0.70 25.25 -7.19
CA TRP A 300 1.15 26.50 -6.59
C TRP A 300 2.24 27.14 -7.45
N ASP A 301 1.97 28.34 -7.95
CA ASP A 301 2.96 29.19 -8.59
C ASP A 301 3.55 30.18 -7.57
N SER A 302 4.79 29.90 -7.14
CA SER A 302 5.47 30.70 -6.13
C SER A 302 5.78 32.15 -6.54
N PRO A 303 6.16 32.45 -7.79
CA PRO A 303 6.38 33.83 -8.24
C PRO A 303 5.12 34.69 -8.20
N SER A 304 4.01 34.23 -8.77
CA SER A 304 2.75 35.00 -8.81
C SER A 304 1.90 34.85 -7.55
N LYS A 305 2.28 33.93 -6.65
CA LYS A 305 1.52 33.59 -5.44
C LYS A 305 0.11 33.09 -5.78
N THR A 306 0.04 32.24 -6.80
CA THR A 306 -1.21 31.73 -7.35
C THR A 306 -1.40 30.26 -7.02
N ALA A 307 -2.55 29.90 -6.46
CA ALA A 307 -3.01 28.53 -6.34
C ALA A 307 -4.03 28.24 -7.45
N THR A 308 -3.84 27.18 -8.21
CA THR A 308 -4.81 26.64 -9.17
C THR A 308 -5.27 25.28 -8.66
N VAL A 309 -6.57 25.15 -8.45
CA VAL A 309 -7.23 23.97 -7.89
C VAL A 309 -8.09 23.35 -8.98
N SER A 310 -7.93 22.04 -9.17
CA SER A 310 -8.79 21.24 -10.06
C SER A 310 -9.67 20.34 -9.19
N TYR A 311 -10.99 20.52 -9.23
CA TYR A 311 -11.93 19.76 -8.42
C TYR A 311 -13.23 19.51 -9.19
N ASN A 312 -13.72 18.26 -9.23
CA ASN A 312 -14.94 17.86 -9.97
C ASN A 312 -15.01 18.39 -11.42
N GLY A 313 -13.88 18.37 -12.13
CA GLY A 313 -13.78 18.88 -13.51
C GLY A 313 -13.80 20.41 -13.64
N LYS A 314 -13.84 21.14 -12.53
CA LYS A 314 -13.80 22.61 -12.47
C LYS A 314 -12.42 23.11 -12.09
N THR A 315 -12.07 24.30 -12.59
CA THR A 315 -10.79 24.93 -12.27
C THR A 315 -11.00 26.24 -11.52
N VAL A 316 -10.40 26.35 -10.33
CA VAL A 316 -10.37 27.57 -9.54
C VAL A 316 -8.96 28.11 -9.42
N THR A 317 -8.75 29.39 -9.72
CA THR A 317 -7.48 30.09 -9.53
C THR A 317 -7.61 31.19 -8.49
N LEU A 318 -6.76 31.14 -7.47
CA LEU A 318 -6.69 32.06 -6.34
C LEU A 318 -5.32 32.72 -6.29
N VAL A 319 -5.29 34.05 -6.33
CA VAL A 319 -4.06 34.82 -6.16
C VAL A 319 -4.02 35.40 -4.76
N ALA A 320 -2.91 35.22 -4.05
CA ALA A 320 -2.75 35.77 -2.71
C ALA A 320 -2.94 37.29 -2.69
N GLN A 321 -3.56 37.77 -1.61
CA GLN A 321 -3.95 39.15 -1.33
C GLN A 321 -5.00 39.74 -2.30
N GLN A 322 -5.56 38.94 -3.21
CA GLN A 322 -6.66 39.37 -4.06
C GLN A 322 -8.02 39.00 -3.45
N LYS A 323 -9.04 39.81 -3.75
CA LYS A 323 -10.45 39.58 -3.38
C LYS A 323 -11.28 38.98 -4.52
N THR A 324 -10.62 38.36 -5.49
CA THR A 324 -11.26 37.77 -6.66
C THR A 324 -10.55 36.47 -6.99
N MET A 325 -11.32 35.42 -7.24
CA MET A 325 -10.85 34.17 -7.82
C MET A 325 -11.35 34.05 -9.26
N ILE A 326 -10.71 33.19 -10.06
CA ILE A 326 -11.24 32.78 -11.36
C ILE A 326 -11.79 31.37 -11.22
N LYS A 327 -13.08 31.16 -11.47
CA LYS A 327 -13.73 29.84 -11.45
C LYS A 327 -14.27 29.55 -12.84
N ASP A 328 -13.80 28.47 -13.47
CA ASP A 328 -14.16 28.07 -14.85
C ASP A 328 -14.01 29.22 -15.87
N ASN A 329 -12.91 29.97 -15.74
CA ASN A 329 -12.57 31.17 -16.52
C ASN A 329 -13.39 32.43 -16.22
N GLU A 330 -14.30 32.41 -15.24
CA GLU A 330 -15.10 33.58 -14.85
C GLU A 330 -14.62 34.20 -13.52
N PRO A 331 -14.49 35.53 -13.42
CA PRO A 331 -14.10 36.20 -12.19
C PRO A 331 -15.23 36.16 -11.16
N THR A 332 -14.93 35.61 -9.98
CA THR A 332 -15.85 35.49 -8.85
C THR A 332 -15.29 36.24 -7.63
N ALA A 333 -16.11 37.05 -6.97
CA ALA A 333 -15.70 37.82 -5.81
C ALA A 333 -15.52 36.94 -4.57
N LEU A 334 -14.44 37.18 -3.81
CA LEU A 334 -14.20 36.57 -2.51
C LEU A 334 -14.74 37.48 -1.40
N SER A 335 -15.24 36.85 -0.34
CA SER A 335 -15.75 37.52 0.86
C SER A 335 -14.64 38.28 1.60
N THR A 336 -13.44 37.72 1.57
CA THR A 336 -12.20 38.35 2.06
C THR A 336 -11.05 38.00 1.12
N ALA A 337 -9.92 38.71 1.22
CA ALA A 337 -8.77 38.40 0.38
C ALA A 337 -8.19 37.01 0.74
N ALA A 338 -7.74 36.25 -0.25
CA ALA A 338 -6.97 35.03 -0.01
C ALA A 338 -5.66 35.40 0.69
N GLU A 339 -5.38 34.85 1.88
CA GLU A 339 -4.27 35.31 2.72
C GLU A 339 -3.15 34.27 2.77
N ILE A 340 -1.89 34.69 2.65
CA ILE A 340 -0.77 33.82 3.01
C ILE A 340 -0.41 34.10 4.46
N LYS A 341 -0.48 33.05 5.28
CA LYS A 341 -0.05 33.08 6.67
C LYS A 341 0.71 31.80 6.98
N ASP A 342 1.84 31.92 7.69
CA ASP A 342 2.69 30.79 8.07
C ASP A 342 3.07 29.87 6.88
N GLY A 343 3.25 30.46 5.69
CA GLY A 343 3.61 29.72 4.48
C GLY A 343 2.49 28.88 3.88
N ARG A 344 1.23 29.13 4.27
CA ARG A 344 0.04 28.49 3.71
C ARG A 344 -0.97 29.52 3.22
N LEU A 345 -1.70 29.17 2.16
CA LEU A 345 -2.77 29.98 1.61
C LEU A 345 -4.07 29.67 2.36
N PHE A 346 -4.78 30.71 2.78
CA PHE A 346 -6.03 30.65 3.50
C PHE A 346 -7.14 31.33 2.71
N VAL A 347 -8.33 30.76 2.80
CA VAL A 347 -9.59 31.33 2.30
C VAL A 347 -10.62 31.33 3.41
N SER A 348 -11.66 32.16 3.31
CA SER A 348 -12.75 32.10 4.29
C SER A 348 -13.60 30.83 4.08
N LEU A 349 -14.26 30.35 5.14
CA LEU A 349 -15.21 29.24 5.06
C LEU A 349 -16.25 29.44 3.96
N ARG A 350 -16.78 30.66 3.82
CA ARG A 350 -17.78 31.00 2.79
C ARG A 350 -17.21 30.90 1.38
N ASP A 351 -15.96 31.31 1.19
CA ASP A 351 -15.32 31.22 -0.12
C ASP A 351 -14.96 29.77 -0.45
N TRP A 352 -14.57 28.97 0.55
CA TRP A 352 -14.39 27.52 0.37
C TRP A 352 -15.68 26.82 -0.05
N MET A 353 -16.81 27.12 0.59
CA MET A 353 -18.10 26.57 0.18
C MET A 353 -18.42 26.88 -1.28
N GLN A 354 -18.06 28.08 -1.78
CA GLN A 354 -18.23 28.43 -3.19
C GLN A 354 -17.28 27.67 -4.13
N ILE A 355 -16.05 27.40 -3.68
CA ILE A 355 -15.06 26.61 -4.45
C ILE A 355 -15.57 25.17 -4.61
N MET A 356 -16.08 24.58 -3.53
CA MET A 356 -16.51 23.17 -3.47
C MET A 356 -17.97 22.94 -3.78
N GLU A 357 -18.74 23.99 -3.98
CA GLU A 357 -20.19 23.93 -4.27
C GLU A 357 -21.01 23.30 -3.13
N ILE A 358 -20.55 23.55 -1.90
CA ILE A 358 -21.23 23.11 -0.67
C ILE A 358 -22.40 24.04 -0.39
N SER A 359 -23.58 23.45 -0.12
CA SER A 359 -24.80 24.21 0.19
C SER A 359 -24.81 24.73 1.62
N ASP A 360 -25.46 25.87 1.85
CA ASP A 360 -25.51 26.52 3.18
C ASP A 360 -26.11 25.63 4.28
N ASN A 361 -27.00 24.69 3.95
CA ASN A 361 -27.60 23.75 4.89
C ASN A 361 -26.64 22.64 5.38
N GLN A 362 -25.50 22.46 4.71
CA GLN A 362 -24.48 21.46 5.07
C GLN A 362 -23.47 22.00 6.09
N VAL A 363 -23.47 23.30 6.37
CA VAL A 363 -22.47 23.95 7.22
C VAL A 363 -23.13 24.63 8.41
N SER A 364 -22.61 24.41 9.61
CA SER A 364 -23.03 25.12 10.81
C SER A 364 -21.82 25.63 11.62
N TRP A 365 -22.03 26.72 12.35
CA TRP A 365 -21.02 27.36 13.19
C TRP A 365 -21.50 27.46 14.64
N ASP A 366 -20.72 26.89 15.57
CA ASP A 366 -20.91 27.06 17.00
C ASP A 366 -19.98 28.17 17.53
N ALA A 367 -20.56 29.30 17.92
CA ALA A 367 -19.81 30.45 18.42
C ALA A 367 -19.19 30.24 19.82
N LYS A 368 -19.75 29.32 20.63
CA LYS A 368 -19.26 29.03 21.98
C LYS A 368 -18.02 28.14 21.93
N THR A 369 -18.06 27.10 21.11
CA THR A 369 -16.95 26.15 20.93
C THR A 369 -15.98 26.57 19.83
N LYS A 370 -16.35 27.55 19.00
CA LYS A 370 -15.60 28.02 17.84
C LYS A 370 -15.31 26.89 16.85
N THR A 371 -16.35 26.12 16.53
CA THR A 371 -16.25 24.93 15.67
C THR A 371 -17.16 25.08 14.46
N VAL A 372 -16.62 24.74 13.29
CA VAL A 372 -17.39 24.52 12.05
C VAL A 372 -17.73 23.04 11.97
N THR A 373 -19.01 22.75 11.72
CA THR A 373 -19.48 21.40 11.38
C THR A 373 -19.91 21.39 9.91
N LEU A 374 -19.31 20.51 9.11
CA LEU A 374 -19.71 20.23 7.73
C LEU A 374 -20.36 18.83 7.67
N LYS A 375 -21.47 18.71 6.96
CA LYS A 375 -22.12 17.44 6.63
C LYS A 375 -22.04 17.21 5.12
N HIS A 376 -21.39 16.13 4.70
CA HIS A 376 -21.16 15.82 3.29
C HIS A 376 -21.59 14.40 2.95
#